data_AF-A0A067ECF8-F1
#
_entry.id   AF-A0A067ECF8-F1
#
_cell.length_a   1.000
_cell.length_b   1.000
_cell.length_c   1.000
_cell.angle_alpha   90.00
_cell.angle_beta   90.00
_cell.angle_gamma   90.00
#
_symmetry.space_group_name_H-M   'P 1'
#
loop_
_entity.id
_entity.type
_entity.pdbx_description
1 polymer ?
#
loop_
_entity_poly.entity_id
_entity_poly.type
_entity_poly.pdbx_seq_one_letter_code
_entity_poly.pdbx_strand_id
1 'polypeptide(L)'
;TLPNISREEFELIFDELDDTHDFKINLDEFADLCNAIALRFQKEDVPSCFENLPSIYHSPFSEKLKAFIRSTKFGYMISIILIVNLVAVIVETTLDIQESSLQSVWQEVEFVFGWIYVLEMALKIYSYGFENYWRDGQNRFDFLVTWVIVIGETITLASPNGQTFLSNGEWIRYLLLARMLRLIRLLMHVQQYRGFVATFLTLIPSLMPYLGTIFCVQCIYCSLGVQIFGGIVNAGNAKLEETDLADDDYLLFNFNDYPNGMVTLFNLLVMGNWQVWMQLQRVDRNCLDSSIFRQLLPNNCFTTIEFGHSFCLGGILCRNGTREFREM
;
A
#
# COMPACT_ATOMS: atom_id res chain seq x y z
N THR A 1 -29.20 14.26 -13.97
CA THR A 1 -30.26 13.89 -14.92
C THR A 1 -30.55 12.40 -14.87
N LEU A 2 -31.68 12.03 -14.25
CA LEU A 2 -32.28 10.72 -14.42
C LEU A 2 -32.42 10.45 -15.94
N PRO A 3 -32.00 9.28 -16.45
CA PRO A 3 -32.19 8.97 -17.86
C PRO A 3 -33.70 8.94 -18.16
N ASN A 4 -34.07 9.41 -19.36
CA ASN A 4 -35.43 9.27 -19.88
C ASN A 4 -35.68 7.79 -20.18
N ILE A 5 -36.08 7.04 -19.16
CA ILE A 5 -36.61 5.68 -19.33
C ILE A 5 -37.94 5.84 -20.06
N SER A 6 -38.08 5.18 -21.20
CA SER A 6 -39.36 5.15 -21.90
C SER A 6 -40.41 4.45 -21.02
N ARG A 7 -41.69 4.86 -21.10
CA ARG A 7 -42.75 4.26 -20.26
C ARG A 7 -42.83 2.74 -20.45
N GLU A 8 -42.60 2.26 -21.68
CA GLU A 8 -42.60 0.84 -22.03
C GLU A 8 -41.47 0.07 -21.34
N GLU A 9 -40.25 0.62 -21.30
CA GLU A 9 -39.14 0.01 -20.56
C GLU A 9 -39.39 0.00 -19.04
N PHE A 10 -40.05 1.03 -18.52
CA PHE A 10 -40.40 1.09 -17.10
C PHE A 10 -41.44 0.02 -16.74
N GLU A 11 -42.47 -0.16 -17.56
CA GLU A 11 -43.49 -1.21 -17.37
C GLU A 11 -42.86 -2.60 -17.42
N LEU A 12 -41.92 -2.85 -18.35
CA LEU A 12 -41.26 -4.14 -18.50
C LEU A 12 -40.28 -4.45 -17.35
N ILE A 13 -39.61 -3.42 -16.82
CA ILE A 13 -38.79 -3.54 -15.60
C ILE A 13 -39.69 -3.78 -14.39
N PHE A 14 -40.84 -3.11 -14.30
CA PHE A 14 -41.77 -3.26 -13.20
C PHE A 14 -42.40 -4.66 -13.18
N ASP A 15 -42.82 -5.20 -14.34
CA ASP A 15 -43.36 -6.56 -14.46
C ASP A 15 -42.34 -7.66 -14.10
N GLU A 16 -41.04 -7.43 -14.37
CA GLU A 16 -39.97 -8.39 -14.00
C GLU A 16 -39.58 -8.32 -12.52
N LEU A 17 -39.90 -7.20 -11.84
CA LEU A 17 -39.61 -6.98 -10.41
C LEU A 17 -40.82 -7.22 -9.50
N ASP A 18 -42.04 -7.16 -10.03
CA ASP A 18 -43.29 -7.49 -9.35
C ASP A 18 -43.53 -9.00 -9.38
N ASP A 19 -42.78 -9.74 -8.55
CA ASP A 19 -42.95 -11.19 -8.38
C ASP A 19 -44.39 -11.54 -7.96
N THR A 20 -45.05 -10.63 -7.24
CA THR A 20 -46.41 -10.80 -6.71
C THR A 20 -47.51 -10.56 -7.76
N HIS A 21 -47.18 -9.89 -8.88
CA HIS A 21 -48.09 -9.50 -9.96
C HIS A 21 -49.33 -8.72 -9.47
N ASP A 22 -49.23 -7.98 -8.37
CA ASP A 22 -50.35 -7.26 -7.76
C ASP A 22 -50.32 -5.75 -8.05
N PHE A 23 -49.40 -5.30 -8.92
CA PHE A 23 -49.14 -3.91 -9.26
C PHE A 23 -48.77 -3.04 -8.05
N LYS A 24 -48.31 -3.65 -6.95
CA LYS A 24 -47.84 -2.96 -5.75
C LYS A 24 -46.44 -3.46 -5.40
N ILE A 25 -45.58 -2.54 -5.02
CA ILE A 25 -44.22 -2.89 -4.61
C ILE A 25 -44.19 -3.14 -3.10
N ASN A 26 -43.86 -4.37 -2.71
CA ASN A 26 -43.55 -4.75 -1.34
C ASN A 26 -42.16 -4.25 -0.92
N LEU A 27 -41.85 -4.25 0.37
CA LEU A 27 -40.56 -3.72 0.87
C LEU A 27 -39.34 -4.46 0.27
N ASP A 28 -39.46 -5.78 0.05
CA ASP A 28 -38.40 -6.60 -0.54
C ASP A 28 -38.25 -6.33 -2.06
N GLU A 29 -39.36 -6.28 -2.80
CA GLU A 29 -39.38 -5.89 -4.22
C GLU A 29 -38.85 -4.45 -4.42
N PHE A 30 -39.11 -3.54 -3.47
CA PHE A 30 -38.55 -2.20 -3.46
C PHE A 30 -37.03 -2.21 -3.25
N ALA A 31 -36.53 -3.08 -2.36
CA ALA A 31 -35.10 -3.23 -2.12
C ALA A 31 -34.40 -3.78 -3.37
N ASP A 32 -35.01 -4.76 -4.03
CA ASP A 32 -34.51 -5.31 -5.30
C ASP A 32 -34.58 -4.30 -6.44
N LEU A 33 -35.63 -3.47 -6.49
CA LEU A 33 -35.71 -2.34 -7.41
C LEU A 33 -34.58 -1.34 -7.13
N CYS A 34 -34.33 -0.98 -5.87
CA CYS A 34 -33.23 -0.10 -5.51
C CYS A 34 -31.85 -0.70 -5.88
N ASN A 35 -31.65 -1.99 -5.70
CA ASN A 35 -30.42 -2.68 -6.10
C ASN A 35 -30.27 -2.74 -7.63
N ALA A 36 -31.35 -3.06 -8.34
CA ALA A 36 -31.39 -3.08 -9.80
C ALA A 36 -31.12 -1.69 -10.37
N ILE A 37 -31.72 -0.65 -9.80
CA ILE A 37 -31.45 0.75 -10.12
C ILE A 37 -29.97 1.07 -9.83
N ALA A 38 -29.44 0.70 -8.68
CA ALA A 38 -28.04 0.99 -8.32
C ALA A 38 -27.03 0.28 -9.24
N LEU A 39 -27.36 -0.91 -9.77
CA LEU A 39 -26.53 -1.65 -10.72
C LEU A 39 -26.67 -1.13 -12.16
N ARG A 40 -27.88 -0.75 -12.58
CA ARG A 40 -28.17 -0.27 -13.94
C ARG A 40 -27.78 1.20 -14.14
N PHE A 41 -28.02 2.05 -13.15
CA PHE A 41 -27.78 3.47 -13.24
C PHE A 41 -26.42 3.81 -12.65
N GLN A 42 -25.44 4.02 -13.52
CA GLN A 42 -24.15 4.60 -13.12
C GLN A 42 -24.39 5.96 -12.47
N LYS A 43 -23.80 6.19 -11.28
CA LYS A 43 -23.74 7.51 -10.65
C LYS A 43 -23.19 8.51 -11.66
N GLU A 44 -23.99 9.53 -11.99
CA GLU A 44 -23.55 10.67 -12.80
C GLU A 44 -22.24 11.23 -12.27
N ASP A 45 -21.38 11.60 -13.22
CA ASP A 45 -20.12 12.27 -12.92
C ASP A 45 -20.43 13.60 -12.23
N VAL A 46 -19.82 13.81 -11.07
CA VAL A 46 -20.05 15.04 -10.29
C VAL A 46 -19.49 16.23 -11.08
N PRO A 47 -20.20 17.37 -11.13
CA PRO A 47 -19.65 18.57 -11.73
C PRO A 47 -18.27 18.89 -11.13
N SER A 48 -17.33 19.24 -12.00
CA SER A 48 -15.95 19.51 -11.59
C SER A 48 -15.89 20.80 -10.78
N CYS A 49 -15.03 20.86 -9.75
CA CYS A 49 -14.84 22.07 -8.92
C CYS A 49 -14.50 23.35 -9.75
N PHE A 50 -14.01 23.17 -10.99
CA PHE A 50 -13.74 24.22 -11.96
C PHE A 50 -14.98 24.87 -12.61
N GLU A 51 -16.19 24.38 -12.35
CA GLU A 51 -17.44 25.03 -12.79
C GLU A 51 -17.61 26.44 -12.17
N ASN A 52 -16.96 26.69 -11.03
CA ASN A 52 -16.90 28.01 -10.39
C ASN A 52 -16.12 29.07 -11.22
N LEU A 53 -15.37 28.67 -12.25
CA LEU A 53 -14.71 29.57 -13.22
C LEU A 53 -15.22 29.31 -14.65
N PRO A 54 -16.45 29.75 -14.97
CA PRO A 54 -17.15 29.36 -16.21
C PRO A 54 -16.47 29.86 -17.49
N SER A 55 -15.77 31.01 -17.44
CA SER A 55 -15.13 31.62 -18.61
C SER A 55 -13.99 30.77 -19.20
N ILE A 56 -13.20 30.09 -18.35
CA ILE A 56 -12.08 29.26 -18.80
C ILE A 56 -12.57 27.83 -19.09
N TYR A 57 -13.52 27.33 -18.29
CA TYR A 57 -13.98 25.94 -18.37
C TYR A 57 -14.84 25.64 -19.60
N HIS A 58 -15.69 26.59 -20.05
CA HIS A 58 -16.54 26.46 -21.24
C HIS A 58 -15.91 26.96 -22.54
N SER A 59 -14.65 27.40 -22.51
CA SER A 59 -13.95 27.81 -23.72
C SER A 59 -13.87 26.65 -24.74
N PRO A 60 -14.01 26.90 -26.06
CA PRO A 60 -13.92 25.86 -27.08
C PRO A 60 -12.56 25.16 -27.10
N PHE A 61 -11.52 25.80 -26.56
CA PHE A 61 -10.21 25.18 -26.38
C PHE A 61 -10.20 24.17 -25.23
N SER A 62 -10.82 24.51 -24.09
CA SER A 62 -10.96 23.63 -22.92
C SER A 62 -11.74 22.36 -23.28
N GLU A 63 -12.87 22.49 -23.99
CA GLU A 63 -13.67 21.34 -24.41
C GLU A 63 -12.92 20.41 -25.38
N LYS A 64 -12.17 20.97 -26.33
CA LYS A 64 -11.29 20.18 -27.21
C LYS A 64 -10.19 19.46 -26.44
N LEU A 65 -9.60 20.14 -25.45
CA LEU A 65 -8.57 19.57 -24.59
C LEU A 65 -9.12 18.42 -23.73
N LYS A 66 -10.29 18.60 -23.12
CA LYS A 66 -11.00 17.52 -22.39
C LYS A 66 -11.31 16.34 -23.30
N ALA A 67 -11.83 16.59 -24.50
CA ALA A 67 -12.11 15.54 -25.47
C ALA A 67 -10.83 14.77 -25.88
N PHE A 68 -9.70 15.47 -26.01
CA PHE A 68 -8.41 14.85 -26.28
C PHE A 68 -7.91 14.00 -25.11
N ILE A 69 -7.95 14.53 -23.87
CA ILE A 69 -7.50 13.82 -22.66
C ILE A 69 -8.35 12.56 -22.40
N ARG A 70 -9.67 12.64 -22.64
CA ARG A 70 -10.59 11.50 -22.52
C ARG A 70 -10.42 10.47 -23.63
N SER A 71 -9.70 10.80 -24.70
CA SER A 71 -9.50 9.88 -25.82
C SER A 71 -8.50 8.78 -25.48
N THR A 72 -8.70 7.58 -26.04
CA THR A 72 -7.78 6.44 -25.87
C THR A 72 -6.38 6.73 -26.40
N LYS A 73 -6.26 7.67 -27.36
CA LYS A 73 -4.98 8.10 -27.94
C LYS A 73 -4.06 8.75 -26.90
N PHE A 74 -4.62 9.55 -26.01
CA PHE A 74 -3.86 10.15 -24.91
C PHE A 74 -3.28 9.08 -23.99
N GLY A 75 -4.09 8.06 -23.65
CA GLY A 75 -3.64 6.89 -22.88
C GLY A 75 -2.45 6.19 -23.53
N TYR A 76 -2.52 5.89 -24.83
CA TYR A 76 -1.40 5.28 -25.56
C TYR A 76 -0.16 6.17 -25.60
N MET A 77 -0.32 7.48 -25.78
CA MET A 77 0.80 8.42 -25.78
C MET A 77 1.56 8.41 -24.45
N ILE A 78 0.83 8.45 -23.33
CA ILE A 78 1.43 8.41 -21.99
C ILE A 78 2.10 7.05 -21.73
N SER A 79 1.49 5.95 -22.19
CA SER A 79 2.09 4.62 -22.09
C SER A 79 3.41 4.50 -22.88
N ILE A 80 3.49 5.11 -24.07
CA ILE A 80 4.75 5.17 -24.84
C ILE A 80 5.80 5.98 -24.09
N ILE A 81 5.44 7.15 -23.54
CA ILE A 81 6.35 7.98 -22.73
C ILE A 81 6.87 7.18 -21.53
N LEU A 82 6.01 6.40 -20.88
CA LEU A 82 6.38 5.54 -19.77
C LEU A 82 7.36 4.44 -20.16
N ILE A 83 7.18 3.81 -21.33
CA ILE A 83 8.13 2.81 -21.85
C ILE A 83 9.49 3.47 -22.15
N VAL A 84 9.50 4.67 -22.73
CA VAL A 84 10.76 5.41 -22.98
C VAL A 84 11.44 5.76 -21.66
N ASN A 85 10.68 6.21 -20.66
CA ASN A 85 11.20 6.52 -19.34
C ASN A 85 11.75 5.27 -18.63
N LEU A 86 11.13 4.10 -18.80
CA LEU A 86 11.67 2.82 -18.31
C LEU A 86 13.05 2.53 -18.92
N VAL A 87 13.19 2.70 -20.23
CA VAL A 87 14.50 2.51 -20.90
C VAL A 87 15.52 3.49 -20.34
N ALA A 88 15.16 4.75 -20.12
CA ALA A 88 16.05 5.74 -19.51
C ALA A 88 16.51 5.32 -18.11
N VAL A 89 15.60 4.86 -17.24
CA VAL A 89 15.91 4.37 -15.89
C VAL A 89 16.86 3.17 -15.93
N ILE A 90 16.64 2.23 -16.86
CA ILE A 90 17.51 1.05 -17.01
C ILE A 90 18.92 1.49 -17.42
N VAL A 91 19.03 2.38 -18.41
CA VAL A 91 20.32 2.91 -18.87
C VAL A 91 21.03 3.62 -17.72
N GLU A 92 20.34 4.50 -16.99
CA GLU A 92 20.91 5.19 -15.84
C GLU A 92 21.43 4.22 -14.77
N THR A 93 20.63 3.21 -14.42
CA THR A 93 21.04 2.20 -13.44
C THR A 93 22.30 1.46 -13.87
N THR A 94 22.44 1.15 -15.17
CA THR A 94 23.66 0.51 -15.69
C THR A 94 24.87 1.44 -15.67
N LEU A 95 24.66 2.75 -15.85
CA LEU A 95 25.73 3.75 -15.84
C LEU A 95 26.19 4.12 -14.41
N ASP A 96 25.29 4.07 -13.43
CA ASP A 96 25.60 4.24 -12.00
C ASP A 96 26.54 3.13 -11.51
N ILE A 97 26.30 1.88 -11.92
CA ILE A 97 27.20 0.75 -11.64
C ILE A 97 28.59 0.94 -12.28
N GLN A 98 28.67 1.69 -13.38
CA GLN A 98 29.91 1.89 -14.15
C GLN A 98 30.65 3.20 -13.80
N GLU A 99 30.20 3.94 -12.77
CA GLU A 99 30.78 5.22 -12.28
C GLU A 99 31.10 6.23 -13.40
N SER A 100 30.23 6.33 -14.40
CA SER A 100 30.46 7.20 -15.56
C SER A 100 29.95 8.63 -15.33
N SER A 101 30.68 9.64 -15.83
CA SER A 101 30.30 11.06 -15.72
C SER A 101 29.01 11.44 -16.48
N LEU A 102 28.42 10.51 -17.23
CA LEU A 102 27.18 10.72 -17.98
C LEU A 102 25.91 10.65 -17.11
N GLN A 103 26.02 10.23 -15.85
CA GLN A 103 24.90 10.12 -14.90
C GLN A 103 24.13 11.44 -14.73
N SER A 104 24.86 12.57 -14.65
CA SER A 104 24.25 13.91 -14.49
C SER A 104 23.29 14.27 -15.62
N VAL A 105 23.58 13.87 -16.86
CA VAL A 105 22.73 14.18 -18.02
C VAL A 105 21.45 13.36 -17.99
N TRP A 106 21.53 12.08 -17.59
CA TRP A 106 20.36 11.22 -17.47
C TRP A 106 19.43 11.65 -16.34
N GLN A 107 19.99 12.09 -15.22
CA GLN A 107 19.22 12.63 -14.10
C GLN A 107 18.36 13.86 -14.50
N GLU A 108 18.90 14.77 -15.32
CA GLU A 108 18.13 15.90 -15.85
C GLU A 108 16.99 15.45 -16.79
N VAL A 109 17.26 14.43 -17.62
CA VAL A 109 16.24 13.85 -18.51
C VAL A 109 15.10 13.21 -17.71
N GLU A 110 15.42 12.51 -16.62
CA GLU A 110 14.42 11.95 -15.73
C GLU A 110 13.59 13.00 -15.00
N PHE A 111 14.20 14.11 -14.59
CA PHE A 111 13.49 15.24 -14.02
C PHE A 111 12.46 15.81 -15.01
N VAL A 112 12.82 15.91 -16.29
CA VAL A 112 11.89 16.31 -17.36
C VAL A 112 10.74 15.30 -17.48
N PHE A 113 11.01 14.00 -17.43
CA PHE A 113 9.95 12.99 -17.41
C PHE A 113 9.03 13.16 -16.18
N GLY A 114 9.59 13.44 -15.01
CA GLY A 114 8.86 13.79 -13.78
C GLY A 114 7.79 14.86 -14.05
N TRP A 115 8.18 15.97 -14.66
CA TRP A 115 7.27 17.06 -15.03
C TRP A 115 6.19 16.67 -16.03
N ILE A 116 6.49 15.79 -16.99
CA ILE A 116 5.49 15.30 -17.94
C ILE A 116 4.36 14.56 -17.19
N TYR A 117 4.68 13.76 -16.17
CA TYR A 117 3.67 13.08 -15.36
C TYR A 117 2.88 14.02 -14.46
N VAL A 118 3.51 15.07 -13.92
CA VAL A 118 2.79 16.12 -13.20
C VAL A 118 1.80 16.82 -14.11
N LEU A 119 2.22 17.15 -15.32
CA LEU A 119 1.36 17.77 -16.32
C LEU A 119 0.21 16.84 -16.70
N GLU A 120 0.48 15.56 -16.91
CA GLU A 120 -0.55 14.56 -17.18
C GLU A 120 -1.58 14.45 -16.05
N MET A 121 -1.13 14.38 -14.80
CA MET A 121 -1.99 14.36 -13.62
C MET A 121 -2.85 15.63 -13.55
N ALA A 122 -2.26 16.80 -13.75
CA ALA A 122 -2.98 18.09 -13.74
C ALA A 122 -4.04 18.15 -14.85
N LEU A 123 -3.70 17.69 -16.06
CA LEU A 123 -4.63 17.63 -17.19
C LEU A 123 -5.80 16.66 -16.92
N LYS A 124 -5.54 15.50 -16.31
CA LYS A 124 -6.59 14.55 -15.91
C LYS A 124 -7.51 15.14 -14.85
N ILE A 125 -6.96 15.75 -13.80
CA ILE A 125 -7.77 16.39 -12.74
C ILE A 125 -8.63 17.51 -13.34
N TYR A 126 -8.07 18.29 -14.27
CA TYR A 126 -8.81 19.33 -14.98
C TYR A 126 -9.93 18.76 -15.86
N SER A 127 -9.70 17.63 -16.53
CA SER A 127 -10.66 17.05 -17.48
C SER A 127 -11.78 16.21 -16.85
N TYR A 128 -11.49 15.51 -15.75
CA TYR A 128 -12.46 14.66 -15.06
C TYR A 128 -13.12 15.36 -13.87
N GLY A 129 -12.44 16.35 -13.28
CA GLY A 129 -12.81 16.92 -11.99
C GLY A 129 -12.21 16.12 -10.83
N PHE A 130 -11.95 16.79 -9.71
CA PHE A 130 -11.24 16.20 -8.58
C PHE A 130 -11.98 14.99 -7.97
N GLU A 131 -13.31 15.06 -7.82
CA GLU A 131 -14.09 13.96 -7.23
C GLU A 131 -14.13 12.72 -8.14
N ASN A 132 -14.37 12.91 -9.45
CA ASN A 132 -14.40 11.80 -10.39
C ASN A 132 -13.01 11.18 -10.58
N TYR A 133 -11.96 12.00 -10.52
CA TYR A 133 -10.57 11.53 -10.50
C TYR A 133 -10.29 10.67 -9.26
N TRP A 134 -10.77 11.08 -8.07
CA TRP A 134 -10.57 10.34 -6.82
C TRP A 134 -11.45 9.09 -6.69
N ARG A 135 -12.55 9.00 -7.45
CA ARG A 135 -13.42 7.82 -7.48
C ARG A 135 -12.69 6.59 -8.02
N ASP A 136 -11.75 6.79 -8.94
CA ASP A 136 -10.98 5.70 -9.54
C ASP A 136 -9.73 5.35 -8.70
N GLY A 137 -9.62 4.08 -8.30
CA GLY A 137 -8.47 3.56 -7.54
C GLY A 137 -7.14 3.72 -8.26
N GLN A 138 -7.14 3.55 -9.59
CA GLN A 138 -5.93 3.68 -10.40
C GLN A 138 -5.41 5.12 -10.40
N ASN A 139 -6.31 6.10 -10.53
CA ASN A 139 -5.96 7.52 -10.54
C ASN A 139 -5.49 8.00 -9.16
N ARG A 140 -6.05 7.46 -8.06
CA ARG A 140 -5.56 7.72 -6.70
C ARG A 140 -4.13 7.24 -6.50
N PHE A 141 -3.80 6.04 -6.96
CA PHE A 141 -2.44 5.50 -6.89
C PHE A 141 -1.46 6.35 -7.69
N ASP A 142 -1.80 6.69 -8.93
CA ASP A 142 -0.99 7.52 -9.84
C ASP A 142 -0.73 8.92 -9.25
N PHE A 143 -1.74 9.50 -8.59
CA PHE A 143 -1.62 10.76 -7.86
C PHE A 143 -0.61 10.66 -6.71
N LEU A 144 -0.76 9.67 -5.83
CA LEU A 144 0.14 9.49 -4.69
C LEU A 144 1.59 9.28 -5.15
N VAL A 145 1.82 8.41 -6.13
CA VAL A 145 3.16 8.14 -6.67
C VAL A 145 3.75 9.40 -7.29
N THR A 146 2.97 10.17 -8.06
CA THR A 146 3.45 11.41 -8.66
C THR A 146 3.81 12.45 -7.63
N TRP A 147 3.01 12.63 -6.58
CA TRP A 147 3.35 13.53 -5.48
C TRP A 147 4.61 13.11 -4.71
N VAL A 148 4.78 11.82 -4.42
CA VAL A 148 5.99 11.30 -3.75
C VAL A 148 7.24 11.61 -4.58
N ILE A 149 7.17 11.41 -5.89
CA ILE A 149 8.28 11.70 -6.81
C ILE A 149 8.58 13.21 -6.85
N VAL A 150 7.56 14.06 -7.01
CA VAL A 150 7.75 15.52 -7.03
C VAL A 150 8.34 16.05 -5.73
N ILE A 151 7.86 15.58 -4.59
CA ILE A 151 8.39 15.96 -3.28
C ILE A 151 9.85 15.51 -3.16
N GLY A 152 10.15 14.27 -3.53
CA GLY A 152 11.52 13.76 -3.49
C GLY A 152 12.47 14.50 -4.42
N GLU A 153 12.05 14.83 -5.64
CA GLU A 153 12.85 15.62 -6.59
C GLU A 153 13.05 17.05 -6.09
N THR A 154 12.02 17.68 -5.52
CA THR A 154 12.11 19.03 -4.93
C THR A 154 13.10 19.07 -3.76
N ILE A 155 13.06 18.05 -2.88
CA ILE A 155 14.00 17.93 -1.75
C ILE A 155 15.43 17.76 -2.25
N THR A 156 15.63 16.94 -3.30
CA THR A 156 16.94 16.70 -3.91
C THR A 156 17.53 17.99 -4.50
N LEU A 157 16.71 18.82 -5.15
CA LEU A 157 17.15 20.11 -5.69
C LEU A 157 17.36 21.19 -4.63
N ALA A 158 16.53 21.21 -3.58
CA ALA A 158 16.57 22.23 -2.54
C ALA A 158 17.71 22.05 -1.53
N SER A 159 18.25 20.83 -1.36
CA SER A 159 19.38 20.55 -0.48
C SER A 159 20.58 19.94 -1.20
N PRO A 160 21.34 20.72 -2.00
CA PRO A 160 22.59 20.24 -2.60
C PRO A 160 23.69 19.94 -1.57
N ASN A 161 23.73 20.61 -0.41
CA ASN A 161 24.97 20.75 0.38
C ASN A 161 24.86 20.58 1.93
N GLY A 162 23.80 20.03 2.55
CA GLY A 162 23.60 20.32 3.99
C GLY A 162 23.02 19.32 4.96
N GLN A 163 22.51 18.15 4.59
CA GLN A 163 22.02 17.19 5.59
C GLN A 163 22.61 15.81 5.37
N THR A 164 23.38 15.33 6.34
CA THR A 164 24.04 14.01 6.38
C THR A 164 23.05 12.84 6.24
N PHE A 165 21.76 13.06 6.50
CA PHE A 165 20.70 12.08 6.24
C PHE A 165 20.19 12.09 4.79
N LEU A 166 20.35 13.17 4.04
CA LEU A 166 19.85 13.37 2.66
C LEU A 166 20.94 13.30 1.59
N SER A 167 22.21 13.39 1.99
CA SER A 167 23.38 13.38 1.08
C SER A 167 23.85 11.97 0.70
N ASN A 168 23.32 10.92 1.33
CA ASN A 168 23.65 9.55 0.97
C ASN A 168 22.82 9.20 -0.26
N GLY A 169 23.44 8.66 -1.32
CA GLY A 169 22.77 8.25 -2.58
C GLY A 169 21.62 7.25 -2.44
N GLU A 170 21.23 6.89 -1.21
CA GLU A 170 20.05 6.11 -0.86
C GLU A 170 18.73 6.79 -1.26
N TRP A 171 18.62 8.12 -1.19
CA TRP A 171 17.39 8.81 -1.60
C TRP A 171 17.12 8.70 -3.10
N ILE A 172 18.18 8.75 -3.90
CA ILE A 172 18.10 8.50 -5.35
C ILE A 172 17.58 7.08 -5.59
N ARG A 173 18.05 6.08 -4.81
CA ARG A 173 17.53 4.70 -4.87
C ARG A 173 16.06 4.61 -4.52
N TYR A 174 15.58 5.31 -3.49
CA TYR A 174 14.15 5.33 -3.16
C TYR A 174 13.30 6.00 -4.25
N LEU A 175 13.80 7.07 -4.88
CA LEU A 175 13.13 7.72 -6.00
C LEU A 175 13.06 6.80 -7.23
N LEU A 176 14.13 6.05 -7.52
CA LEU A 176 14.16 5.01 -8.55
C LEU A 176 13.11 3.92 -8.26
N LEU A 177 13.01 3.44 -7.02
CA LEU A 177 11.96 2.48 -6.62
C LEU A 177 10.56 3.06 -6.82
N ALA A 178 10.33 4.32 -6.42
CA ALA A 178 9.05 5.00 -6.61
C ALA A 178 8.70 5.17 -8.09
N ARG A 179 9.68 5.39 -8.96
CA ARG A 179 9.48 5.42 -10.43
C ARG A 179 9.10 4.05 -10.97
N MET A 180 9.69 2.97 -10.46
CA MET A 180 9.27 1.62 -10.85
C MET A 180 7.81 1.31 -10.48
N LEU A 181 7.26 1.95 -9.43
CA LEU A 181 5.83 1.82 -9.12
C LEU A 181 4.93 2.30 -10.26
N ARG A 182 5.37 3.27 -11.08
CA ARG A 182 4.61 3.70 -12.26
C ARG A 182 4.48 2.58 -13.29
N LEU A 183 5.41 1.61 -13.34
CA LEU A 183 5.32 0.46 -14.24
C LEU A 183 4.09 -0.42 -13.97
N ILE A 184 3.54 -0.39 -12.76
CA ILE A 184 2.29 -1.08 -12.43
C ILE A 184 1.14 -0.59 -13.35
N ARG A 185 1.18 0.68 -13.78
CA ARG A 185 0.23 1.23 -14.77
C ARG A 185 0.35 0.56 -16.15
N LEU A 186 1.56 0.16 -16.55
CA LEU A 186 1.79 -0.58 -17.79
C LEU A 186 1.17 -1.97 -17.70
N LEU A 187 1.29 -2.64 -16.54
CA LEU A 187 0.67 -3.95 -16.31
C LEU A 187 -0.85 -3.87 -16.48
N MET A 188 -1.49 -2.77 -16.10
CA MET A 188 -2.94 -2.61 -16.27
C MET A 188 -3.40 -2.45 -17.73
N HIS A 189 -2.53 -2.07 -18.66
CA HIS A 189 -2.87 -2.07 -20.09
C HIS A 189 -2.93 -3.49 -20.67
N VAL A 190 -2.19 -4.43 -20.07
CA VAL A 190 -2.19 -5.82 -20.51
C VAL A 190 -3.41 -6.52 -19.90
N GLN A 191 -4.30 -7.01 -20.75
CA GLN A 191 -5.57 -7.63 -20.32
C GLN A 191 -5.38 -8.76 -19.29
N GLN A 192 -4.29 -9.54 -19.40
CA GLN A 192 -3.96 -10.63 -18.49
C GLN A 192 -3.67 -10.14 -17.07
N TYR A 193 -2.91 -9.04 -16.92
CA TYR A 193 -2.51 -8.52 -15.61
C TYR A 193 -3.52 -7.52 -15.05
N ARG A 194 -4.38 -6.93 -15.89
CA ARG A 194 -5.42 -5.99 -15.45
C ARG A 194 -6.29 -6.57 -14.34
N GLY A 195 -6.76 -7.81 -14.50
CA GLY A 195 -7.57 -8.47 -13.47
C GLY A 195 -6.81 -8.62 -12.16
N PHE A 196 -5.56 -9.12 -12.23
CA PHE A 196 -4.70 -9.31 -11.06
C PHE A 196 -4.44 -8.00 -10.32
N VAL A 197 -4.03 -6.94 -11.03
CA VAL A 197 -3.71 -5.64 -10.42
C VAL A 197 -4.97 -4.98 -9.86
N ALA A 198 -6.10 -5.06 -10.56
CA ALA A 198 -7.37 -4.53 -10.05
C ALA A 198 -7.79 -5.24 -8.77
N THR A 199 -7.77 -6.57 -8.74
CA THR A 199 -8.08 -7.35 -7.54
C THR A 199 -7.11 -7.01 -6.41
N PHE A 200 -5.81 -6.92 -6.68
CA PHE A 200 -4.81 -6.54 -5.69
C PHE A 200 -5.08 -5.16 -5.09
N LEU A 201 -5.34 -4.15 -5.92
CA LEU A 201 -5.66 -2.79 -5.46
C LEU A 201 -6.97 -2.72 -4.68
N THR A 202 -7.96 -3.56 -5.01
CA THR A 202 -9.19 -3.67 -4.20
C THR A 202 -8.98 -4.42 -2.89
N LEU A 203 -8.05 -5.38 -2.85
CA LEU A 203 -7.75 -6.15 -1.65
C LEU A 203 -7.00 -5.33 -0.60
N ILE A 204 -6.13 -4.39 -1.00
CA ILE A 204 -5.39 -3.52 -0.07
C ILE A 204 -6.32 -2.87 0.98
N PRO A 205 -7.34 -2.08 0.62
CA PRO A 205 -8.22 -1.45 1.62
C PRO A 205 -9.06 -2.47 2.41
N SER A 206 -9.46 -3.59 1.79
CA SER A 206 -10.18 -4.66 2.48
C SER A 206 -9.32 -5.39 3.52
N LEU A 207 -8.01 -5.50 3.29
CA LEU A 207 -7.06 -6.13 4.19
C LEU A 207 -6.55 -5.20 5.29
N MET A 208 -6.58 -3.87 5.09
CA MET A 208 -6.14 -2.88 6.07
C MET A 208 -6.71 -3.07 7.50
N PRO A 209 -8.01 -3.33 7.74
CA PRO A 209 -8.51 -3.54 9.10
C PRO A 209 -7.91 -4.78 9.78
N TYR A 210 -7.69 -5.86 9.02
CA TYR A 210 -7.07 -7.08 9.55
C TYR A 210 -5.58 -6.86 9.85
N LEU A 211 -4.85 -6.22 8.93
CA LEU A 211 -3.46 -5.83 9.15
C LEU A 211 -3.32 -4.89 10.34
N GLY A 212 -4.23 -3.92 10.50
CA GLY A 212 -4.29 -3.02 11.64
C GLY A 212 -4.55 -3.75 12.96
N THR A 213 -5.39 -4.77 12.95
CA THR A 213 -5.65 -5.61 14.14
C THR A 213 -4.39 -6.38 14.56
N ILE A 214 -3.69 -7.01 13.60
CA ILE A 214 -2.42 -7.69 13.85
C ILE A 214 -1.38 -6.67 14.36
N PHE A 215 -1.30 -5.49 13.75
CA PHE A 215 -0.40 -4.43 14.19
C PHE A 215 -0.68 -3.96 15.63
N CYS A 216 -1.94 -3.79 16.03
CA CYS A 216 -2.30 -3.48 17.41
C CYS A 216 -1.85 -4.56 18.40
N VAL A 217 -2.00 -5.83 18.03
CA VAL A 217 -1.47 -6.95 18.82
C VAL A 217 0.05 -6.82 18.94
N GLN A 218 0.76 -6.57 17.84
CA GLN A 218 2.22 -6.35 17.87
C GLN A 218 2.62 -5.21 18.82
N CYS A 219 1.89 -4.10 18.84
CA CYS A 219 2.17 -2.98 19.75
C CYS A 219 2.07 -3.35 21.24
N ILE A 220 1.06 -4.15 21.61
CA ILE A 220 0.88 -4.64 22.99
C ILE A 220 2.03 -5.58 23.36
N TYR A 221 2.32 -6.54 22.47
CA TYR A 221 3.41 -7.50 22.65
C TYR A 221 4.78 -6.82 22.70
N CYS A 222 4.99 -5.74 21.94
CA CYS A 222 6.23 -4.95 21.96
C CYS A 222 6.40 -4.25 23.30
N SER A 223 5.34 -3.66 23.84
CA SER A 223 5.37 -2.98 25.15
C SER A 223 5.71 -3.95 26.29
N LEU A 224 5.11 -5.15 26.27
CA LEU A 224 5.46 -6.23 27.19
C LEU A 224 6.89 -6.71 26.98
N GLY A 225 7.31 -6.86 25.72
CA GLY A 225 8.64 -7.31 25.36
C GLY A 225 9.74 -6.40 25.89
N VAL A 226 9.57 -5.08 25.75
CA VAL A 226 10.54 -4.08 26.27
C VAL A 226 10.58 -4.08 27.80
N GLN A 227 9.43 -4.24 28.48
CA GLN A 227 9.38 -4.25 29.94
C GLN A 227 10.00 -5.52 30.56
N ILE A 228 9.81 -6.67 29.90
CA ILE A 228 10.26 -7.98 30.42
C ILE A 228 11.69 -8.29 29.97
N PHE A 229 12.02 -7.97 28.71
CA PHE A 229 13.27 -8.37 28.05
C PHE A 229 14.21 -7.21 27.72
N GLY A 230 13.90 -6.00 28.17
CA GLY A 230 14.77 -4.84 27.99
C GLY A 230 16.12 -5.03 28.69
N GLY A 231 17.21 -4.81 27.95
CA GLY A 231 18.58 -4.86 28.47
C GLY A 231 19.21 -6.26 28.54
N ILE A 232 18.50 -7.30 28.11
CA ILE A 232 19.01 -8.69 28.14
C ILE A 232 19.98 -8.95 26.98
N VAL A 233 19.54 -8.64 25.76
CA VAL A 233 20.31 -8.85 24.52
C VAL A 233 21.15 -7.61 24.25
N ASN A 234 22.40 -7.61 24.73
CA ASN A 234 23.34 -6.51 24.57
C ASN A 234 24.72 -7.04 24.20
N ALA A 235 25.41 -6.34 23.29
CA ALA A 235 26.75 -6.71 22.78
C ALA A 235 27.86 -6.76 23.85
N GLY A 236 27.60 -6.32 25.08
CA GLY A 236 28.54 -6.35 26.21
C GLY A 236 28.23 -7.41 27.27
N ASN A 237 27.27 -8.31 27.05
CA ASN A 237 26.90 -9.33 28.02
C ASN A 237 27.68 -10.63 27.75
N ALA A 238 28.68 -10.92 28.58
CA ALA A 238 29.56 -12.07 28.47
C ALA A 238 28.85 -13.44 28.48
N LYS A 239 27.57 -13.51 28.89
CA LYS A 239 26.76 -14.74 28.85
C LYS A 239 26.11 -15.03 27.49
N LEU A 240 26.07 -14.05 26.58
CA LEU A 240 25.52 -14.22 25.23
C LEU A 240 26.59 -14.58 24.18
N GLU A 241 27.87 -14.31 24.44
CA GLU A 241 28.98 -14.67 23.53
C GLU A 241 29.16 -16.19 23.36
N GLU A 242 28.68 -17.01 24.31
CA GLU A 242 28.75 -18.48 24.22
C GLU A 242 27.53 -19.12 23.51
N THR A 243 26.60 -18.32 23.00
CA THR A 243 25.38 -18.81 22.34
C THR A 243 25.40 -18.56 20.83
N ASP A 244 24.70 -19.40 20.06
CA ASP A 244 24.55 -19.31 18.58
C ASP A 244 24.02 -17.95 18.05
N LEU A 245 23.73 -16.99 18.93
CA LEU A 245 23.25 -15.64 18.62
C LEU A 245 24.35 -14.62 18.33
N ALA A 246 25.57 -14.84 18.86
CA ALA A 246 26.71 -13.97 18.60
C ALA A 246 27.29 -14.19 17.19
N ASP A 247 27.20 -15.43 16.69
CA ASP A 247 27.74 -15.83 15.38
C ASP A 247 26.85 -15.40 14.20
N ASP A 248 25.53 -15.30 14.40
CA ASP A 248 24.55 -15.00 13.35
C ASP A 248 24.09 -13.52 13.31
N ASP A 249 24.78 -12.60 14.00
CA ASP A 249 24.48 -11.15 14.07
C ASP A 249 23.02 -10.83 14.53
N TYR A 250 22.42 -11.73 15.31
CA TYR A 250 21.05 -11.57 15.82
C TYR A 250 20.91 -10.49 16.90
N LEU A 251 22.00 -9.82 17.28
CA LEU A 251 22.00 -8.70 18.25
C LEU A 251 21.17 -7.49 17.76
N LEU A 252 20.96 -7.35 16.45
CA LEU A 252 20.10 -6.32 15.88
C LEU A 252 18.63 -6.53 16.25
N PHE A 253 18.20 -7.78 16.41
CA PHE A 253 16.87 -8.11 16.90
C PHE A 253 16.94 -8.09 18.44
N ASN A 254 16.39 -7.05 19.05
CA ASN A 254 16.36 -6.92 20.51
C ASN A 254 15.09 -6.20 20.98
N PHE A 255 14.80 -6.34 22.27
CA PHE A 255 13.71 -5.63 22.95
C PHE A 255 14.23 -4.47 23.82
N ASN A 256 15.40 -3.93 23.51
CA ASN A 256 15.96 -2.80 24.27
C ASN A 256 15.19 -1.51 23.98
N ASP A 257 14.77 -1.33 22.73
CA ASP A 257 14.00 -0.18 22.27
C ASP A 257 12.71 -0.63 21.57
N TYR A 258 11.71 0.25 21.58
CA TYR A 258 10.41 -0.03 20.95
C TYR A 258 10.52 -0.31 19.43
N PRO A 259 11.29 0.44 18.62
CA PRO A 259 11.43 0.14 17.19
C PRO A 259 12.12 -1.22 16.93
N ASN A 260 13.17 -1.55 17.69
CA ASN A 260 13.86 -2.83 17.58
C ASN A 260 12.94 -3.98 18.00
N GLY A 261 12.15 -3.79 19.06
CA GLY A 261 11.13 -4.75 19.49
C GLY A 261 10.05 -4.99 18.44
N MET A 262 9.62 -3.94 17.74
CA MET A 262 8.64 -4.05 16.65
C MET A 262 9.19 -4.85 15.46
N VAL A 263 10.44 -4.58 15.03
CA VAL A 263 11.09 -5.33 13.94
C VAL A 263 11.33 -6.78 14.34
N THR A 264 11.73 -7.02 15.59
CA THR A 264 11.90 -8.36 16.16
C THR A 264 10.60 -9.15 16.13
N LEU A 265 9.50 -8.54 16.57
CA LEU A 265 8.20 -9.18 16.54
C LEU A 265 7.65 -9.38 15.12
N PHE A 266 7.97 -8.47 14.19
CA PHE A 266 7.67 -8.68 12.77
C PHE A 266 8.41 -9.91 12.22
N ASN A 267 9.69 -10.09 12.57
CA ASN A 267 10.43 -11.29 12.19
C ASN A 267 9.81 -12.57 12.79
N LEU A 268 9.34 -12.51 14.04
CA LEU A 268 8.59 -13.60 14.68
C LEU A 268 7.23 -13.87 14.00
N LEU A 269 6.53 -12.84 13.53
CA LEU A 269 5.28 -12.97 12.76
C LEU A 269 5.50 -13.69 11.43
N VAL A 270 6.60 -13.37 10.73
CA VAL A 270 6.99 -14.02 9.46
C VAL A 270 7.53 -15.44 9.69
N MET A 271 7.64 -15.89 10.95
CA MET A 271 8.21 -17.17 11.37
C MET A 271 9.67 -17.35 10.94
N GLY A 272 10.42 -16.24 10.81
CA GLY A 272 11.84 -16.25 10.51
C GLY A 272 12.65 -16.62 11.75
N ASN A 273 13.23 -17.82 11.78
CA ASN A 273 14.12 -18.31 12.84
C ASN A 273 13.62 -18.11 14.29
N TRP A 274 12.30 -18.17 14.50
CA TRP A 274 11.64 -17.92 15.79
C TRP A 274 12.08 -18.88 16.91
N GLN A 275 12.55 -20.09 16.55
CA GLN A 275 13.04 -21.08 17.51
C GLN A 275 14.24 -20.59 18.32
N VAL A 276 15.10 -19.76 17.72
CA VAL A 276 16.32 -19.25 18.37
C VAL A 276 15.95 -18.28 19.50
N TRP A 277 14.97 -17.41 19.24
CA TRP A 277 14.39 -16.52 20.24
C TRP A 277 13.74 -17.27 21.42
N MET A 278 13.00 -18.33 21.12
CA MET A 278 12.37 -19.18 22.14
C MET A 278 13.39 -19.95 22.99
N GLN A 279 14.56 -20.27 22.43
CA GLN A 279 15.63 -20.96 23.15
C GLN A 279 16.40 -20.00 24.06
N LEU A 280 16.70 -18.77 23.61
CA LEU A 280 17.33 -17.73 24.45
C LEU A 280 16.53 -17.50 25.74
N GLN A 281 15.21 -17.34 25.64
CA GLN A 281 14.34 -17.08 26.79
C GLN A 281 14.31 -18.23 27.80
N ARG A 282 14.68 -19.45 27.40
CA ARG A 282 14.79 -20.60 28.32
C ARG A 282 16.10 -20.58 29.11
N VAL A 283 17.18 -20.05 28.55
CA VAL A 283 18.49 -19.96 29.19
C VAL A 283 18.50 -18.86 30.26
N ASP A 284 17.88 -17.71 30.00
CA ASP A 284 17.80 -16.58 30.95
C ASP A 284 16.83 -16.76 32.12
N ARG A 285 15.91 -17.75 32.06
CA ARG A 285 15.04 -18.08 33.20
C ARG A 285 15.79 -18.51 34.45
N ASN A 286 17.04 -18.94 34.31
CA ASN A 286 17.89 -19.29 35.47
C ASN A 286 18.56 -18.05 36.11
N CYS A 287 18.47 -16.86 35.49
CA CYS A 287 19.03 -15.61 36.00
C CYS A 287 17.96 -14.56 36.39
N LEU A 288 16.75 -14.62 35.85
CA LEU A 288 15.62 -13.72 36.16
C LEU A 288 14.82 -14.16 37.40
N ASP A 289 15.48 -14.32 38.56
CA ASP A 289 14.80 -14.30 39.88
C ASP A 289 14.74 -12.85 40.40
N SER A 290 14.22 -11.92 39.59
CA SER A 290 14.03 -10.53 39.98
C SER A 290 12.59 -10.31 40.45
N SER A 291 12.46 -9.60 41.56
CA SER A 291 11.24 -9.29 42.32
C SER A 291 10.07 -8.70 41.52
N ILE A 292 10.31 -8.19 40.31
CA ILE A 292 9.30 -7.61 39.41
C ILE A 292 8.40 -8.69 38.79
N PHE A 293 8.95 -9.85 38.43
CA PHE A 293 8.18 -10.94 37.80
C PHE A 293 7.17 -11.56 38.77
N ARG A 294 7.49 -11.56 40.07
CA ARG A 294 6.64 -12.08 41.15
C ARG A 294 5.47 -11.15 41.50
N GLN A 295 5.54 -9.86 41.16
CA GLN A 295 4.46 -8.88 41.39
C GLN A 295 3.45 -8.80 40.23
N LEU A 296 3.90 -9.03 38.98
CA LEU A 296 3.02 -8.95 37.80
C LEU A 296 2.27 -10.26 37.51
N LEU A 297 2.79 -11.43 37.92
CA LEU A 297 2.16 -12.74 37.71
C LEU A 297 2.29 -13.63 38.97
N PRO A 298 1.38 -13.49 39.96
CA PRO A 298 1.48 -14.18 41.25
C PRO A 298 1.19 -15.69 41.19
N ASN A 299 0.58 -16.15 40.10
CA ASN A 299 0.42 -17.57 39.80
C ASN A 299 1.35 -17.90 38.63
N ASN A 300 2.15 -18.97 38.77
CA ASN A 300 3.05 -19.55 37.77
C ASN A 300 2.34 -20.02 36.47
N CYS A 301 1.46 -19.20 35.87
CA CYS A 301 0.46 -19.59 34.88
C CYS A 301 0.48 -18.70 33.62
N PHE A 302 1.54 -17.92 33.39
CA PHE A 302 1.81 -17.33 32.08
C PHE A 302 3.25 -17.67 31.71
N THR A 303 3.45 -18.93 31.35
CA THR A 303 4.74 -19.34 30.82
C THR A 303 4.97 -18.61 29.50
N THR A 304 6.15 -18.06 29.31
CA THR A 304 6.69 -17.51 28.04
C THR A 304 6.52 -18.46 26.85
N ILE A 305 6.20 -19.73 27.11
CA ILE A 305 5.77 -20.75 26.13
C ILE A 305 4.45 -20.34 25.47
N GLU A 306 3.50 -19.73 26.18
CA GLU A 306 2.25 -19.17 25.62
C GLU A 306 2.50 -17.98 24.69
N PHE A 307 3.61 -17.26 24.85
CA PHE A 307 3.97 -16.12 23.99
C PHE A 307 4.38 -16.61 22.59
N GLY A 308 5.26 -17.61 22.53
CA GLY A 308 5.58 -18.31 21.28
C GLY A 308 4.45 -19.21 20.79
N HIS A 309 3.70 -19.86 21.68
CA HIS A 309 2.59 -20.76 21.33
C HIS A 309 1.34 -20.01 20.86
N SER A 310 1.05 -18.80 21.35
CA SER A 310 -0.01 -17.93 20.81
C SER A 310 0.35 -17.37 19.43
N PHE A 311 1.63 -17.02 19.21
CA PHE A 311 2.14 -16.67 17.88
C PHE A 311 2.17 -17.88 16.93
N CYS A 312 2.56 -19.07 17.42
CA CYS A 312 2.53 -20.32 16.67
C CYS A 312 1.09 -20.79 16.38
N LEU A 313 0.14 -20.65 17.29
CA LEU A 313 -1.28 -20.97 17.05
C LEU A 313 -1.87 -20.03 15.98
N GLY A 314 -1.53 -18.74 16.02
CA GLY A 314 -1.86 -17.80 14.94
C GLY A 314 -1.25 -18.18 13.59
N GLY A 315 0.02 -18.61 13.57
CA GLY A 315 0.70 -19.07 12.36
C GLY A 315 0.25 -20.45 11.86
N ILE A 316 -0.13 -21.38 12.75
CA ILE A 316 -0.66 -22.70 12.43
C ILE A 316 -2.08 -22.58 11.87
N LEU A 317 -2.91 -21.66 12.39
CA LEU A 317 -4.20 -21.30 11.80
C LEU A 317 -4.02 -20.70 10.39
N CYS A 318 -2.99 -19.87 10.19
CA CYS A 318 -2.65 -19.32 8.87
C CYS A 318 -2.18 -20.39 7.87
N ARG A 319 -1.46 -21.42 8.35
CA ARG A 319 -0.97 -22.57 7.57
C ARG A 319 -2.03 -23.63 7.27
N ASN A 320 -3.05 -23.75 8.12
CA ASN A 320 -4.18 -24.67 7.91
C ASN A 320 -5.25 -24.06 7.00
N GLY A 321 -5.51 -22.75 7.06
CA GLY A 321 -6.40 -22.08 6.10
C GLY A 321 -5.91 -22.13 4.65
N THR A 322 -4.60 -22.25 4.43
CA THR A 322 -4.00 -22.45 3.09
C THR A 322 -4.01 -23.91 2.63
N ARG A 323 -4.28 -24.88 3.52
CA ARG A 323 -4.47 -26.30 3.14
C ARG A 323 -5.93 -26.61 2.79
N GLU A 324 -6.90 -26.03 3.48
CA GLU A 324 -8.32 -26.21 3.13
C GLU A 324 -8.67 -25.60 1.77
N PHE A 325 -7.99 -24.54 1.33
CA PHE A 325 -8.13 -24.00 -0.04
C PHE A 325 -7.44 -24.83 -1.13
N ARG A 326 -6.67 -25.86 -0.77
CA ARG A 326 -6.00 -26.78 -1.71
C ARG A 326 -6.72 -28.14 -1.81
N GLU A 327 -7.69 -28.41 -0.93
CA GLU A 327 -8.50 -29.64 -0.93
C GLU A 327 -10.00 -29.39 -1.18
N MET A 328 -10.37 -28.24 -1.75
CA MET A 328 -11.68 -28.02 -2.40
C MET A 328 -11.52 -27.87 -3.91
#